data_AF-A0A9W9JTF4-F1
#
_entry.id   AF-A0A9W9JTF4-F1
#
_cell.length_a   1.000
_cell.length_b   1.000
_cell.length_c   1.000
_cell.angle_alpha   90.00
_cell.angle_beta   90.00
_cell.angle_gamma   90.00
#
_symmetry.space_group_name_H-M   'P 1'
#
loop_
_entity.id
_entity.type
_entity.pdbx_description
1 polymer ?
#
loop_
_entity_poly.entity_id
_entity_poly.type
_entity_poly.pdbx_seq_one_letter_code
_entity_poly.pdbx_strand_id
1 'polypeptide(L)'
;MASRSCGTCRDRRILCDRTIPACSQCSQSNRTCKGYGLRLSWPKVNDKRRAMVARSFLQQRTVGPRLSNAHLINISTWDIEMHHYLLGLVSSGNAFHHES
;
A
#
# COMPACT_ATOMS: atom_id res chain seq x y z
N MET A 1 -19.09 -0.48 17.23
CA MET A 1 -19.44 -0.90 15.84
C MET A 1 -18.17 -0.96 15.00
N ALA A 2 -18.01 -1.98 14.15
CA ALA A 2 -16.85 -2.05 13.25
C ALA A 2 -16.97 -1.03 12.09
N SER A 3 -15.85 -0.52 11.57
CA SER A 3 -15.83 0.45 10.46
C SER A 3 -16.11 -0.17 9.09
N ARG A 4 -15.92 -1.49 8.96
CA ARG A 4 -16.08 -2.24 7.70
C ARG A 4 -17.17 -3.30 7.85
N SER A 5 -17.74 -3.75 6.72
CA SER A 5 -18.59 -4.95 6.71
C SER A 5 -17.76 -6.20 6.96
N CYS A 6 -18.34 -7.21 7.61
CA CYS A 6 -17.64 -8.47 7.82
C CYS A 6 -17.36 -9.17 6.47
N GLY A 7 -16.36 -10.06 6.45
CA GLY A 7 -15.97 -10.77 5.23
C GLY A 7 -17.13 -11.56 4.61
N THR A 8 -18.00 -12.16 5.44
CA THR A 8 -19.15 -12.96 4.98
C THR A 8 -20.22 -12.10 4.32
N CYS A 9 -20.63 -10.99 4.92
CA CYS A 9 -21.61 -10.07 4.30
C CYS A 9 -21.04 -9.42 3.04
N ARG A 10 -19.74 -9.10 3.03
CA ARG A 10 -19.07 -8.56 1.84
C ARG A 10 -19.05 -9.54 0.68
N ASP A 11 -18.77 -10.82 0.94
CA ASP A 11 -18.85 -11.90 -0.06
C ASP A 11 -20.28 -12.05 -0.61
N ARG A 12 -21.27 -11.95 0.28
CA ARG A 12 -22.70 -12.03 -0.07
C ARG A 12 -23.28 -10.77 -0.69
N ARG A 13 -22.53 -9.67 -0.73
CA ARG A 13 -22.97 -8.33 -1.19
C ARG A 13 -24.25 -7.84 -0.50
N ILE A 14 -24.39 -8.10 0.81
CA ILE A 14 -25.50 -7.63 1.65
C ILE A 14 -25.03 -6.59 2.67
N LEU A 15 -25.98 -5.80 3.19
CA LEU A 15 -25.69 -4.85 4.26
C LEU A 15 -25.26 -5.59 5.54
N CYS A 16 -24.21 -5.10 6.18
CA CYS A 16 -23.71 -5.64 7.44
C CYS A 16 -24.04 -4.67 8.57
N ASP A 17 -24.58 -5.20 9.66
CA ASP A 17 -24.93 -4.50 10.90
C ASP A 17 -23.73 -4.26 11.84
N ARG A 18 -22.57 -4.88 11.54
CA ARG A 18 -21.26 -4.59 12.18
C ARG A 18 -21.24 -4.71 13.71
N THR A 19 -22.08 -5.59 14.24
CA THR A 19 -22.13 -6.00 15.65
C THR A 19 -20.95 -6.93 15.99
N ILE A 20 -20.56 -7.00 17.27
CA ILE A 20 -19.39 -7.75 17.75
C ILE A 20 -19.91 -8.78 18.76
N PRO A 21 -19.39 -10.04 18.78
CA PRO A 21 -18.27 -10.57 17.99
C PRO A 21 -18.63 -10.99 16.56
N ALA A 22 -19.91 -11.19 16.26
CA ALA A 22 -20.40 -11.60 14.94
C ALA A 22 -21.62 -10.77 14.53
N CYS A 23 -21.74 -10.57 13.22
CA CYS A 23 -22.84 -9.83 12.60
C CYS A 23 -24.18 -10.57 12.74
N SER A 24 -25.29 -9.88 13.01
CA SER A 24 -26.62 -10.52 13.15
C SER A 24 -27.05 -11.24 11.88
N GLN A 25 -26.70 -10.71 10.70
CA GLN A 25 -26.94 -11.36 9.41
C GLN A 25 -26.23 -12.73 9.32
N CYS A 26 -25.05 -12.83 9.92
CA CYS A 26 -24.24 -14.04 9.96
C CYS A 26 -24.85 -15.03 10.94
N SER A 27 -25.22 -14.56 12.13
CA SER A 27 -25.83 -15.35 13.19
C SER A 27 -27.20 -15.92 12.77
N GLN A 28 -28.07 -15.10 12.18
CA GLN A 28 -29.40 -15.52 11.72
C GLN A 28 -29.32 -16.50 10.54
N SER A 29 -28.35 -16.32 9.64
CA SER A 29 -28.16 -17.25 8.52
C SER A 29 -27.39 -18.51 8.89
N ASN A 30 -27.05 -18.69 10.18
CA ASN A 30 -26.26 -19.80 10.71
C ASN A 30 -24.94 -20.01 9.96
N ARG A 31 -24.24 -18.91 9.63
CA ARG A 31 -22.97 -18.91 8.89
C ARG A 31 -21.84 -18.38 9.76
N THR A 32 -20.67 -19.00 9.61
CA THR A 32 -19.44 -18.50 10.24
C THR A 32 -19.11 -17.08 9.77
N CYS A 33 -19.05 -16.15 10.72
CA CYS A 33 -18.64 -14.78 10.45
C CYS A 33 -17.12 -14.74 10.26
N LYS A 34 -16.65 -14.37 9.06
CA LYS A 34 -15.20 -14.20 8.76
C LYS A 34 -14.56 -12.99 9.45
N GLY A 35 -15.29 -12.31 10.35
CA GLY A 35 -14.83 -11.12 11.05
C GLY A 35 -14.69 -9.88 10.15
N TYR A 36 -14.06 -8.85 10.71
CA TYR A 36 -14.01 -7.49 10.15
C TYR A 36 -12.61 -7.07 9.66
N GLY A 37 -11.65 -7.99 9.64
CA GLY A 37 -10.25 -7.73 9.32
C GLY A 37 -9.97 -7.42 7.85
N LEU A 38 -8.73 -6.98 7.58
CA LEU A 38 -8.21 -6.79 6.23
C LEU A 38 -8.16 -8.13 5.48
N ARG A 39 -8.61 -8.15 4.23
CA ARG A 39 -8.50 -9.33 3.35
C ARG A 39 -7.46 -9.06 2.28
N LEU A 40 -6.38 -9.81 2.36
CA LEU A 40 -5.33 -9.84 1.35
C LEU A 40 -5.73 -10.80 0.23
N SER A 41 -5.36 -10.46 -1.00
CA SER A 41 -5.56 -11.32 -2.18
C SER A 41 -4.38 -11.15 -3.11
N TRP A 42 -3.81 -12.25 -3.57
CA TRP A 42 -2.76 -12.21 -4.57
C TRP A 42 -3.32 -11.74 -5.92
N PRO A 43 -2.64 -10.82 -6.63
CA PRO A 43 -3.02 -10.44 -7.98
C PRO A 43 -3.07 -11.67 -8.88
N LYS A 44 -4.14 -11.83 -9.66
CA LYS A 44 -4.21 -12.88 -10.66
C LYS A 44 -3.34 -12.50 -11.86
N VAL A 45 -2.81 -13.50 -12.57
CA VAL A 45 -2.18 -13.29 -13.88
C VAL A 45 -3.18 -12.52 -14.75
N ASN A 46 -2.82 -11.32 -15.22
CA ASN A 46 -3.66 -10.37 -15.98
C ASN A 46 -4.61 -9.45 -15.16
N ASP A 47 -4.44 -9.26 -13.85
CA ASP A 47 -5.18 -8.24 -13.09
C ASP A 47 -4.64 -6.82 -13.37
N LYS A 48 -5.08 -6.22 -14.48
CA LYS A 48 -4.70 -4.86 -14.91
C LYS A 48 -5.16 -3.75 -13.96
N ARG A 49 -6.06 -4.04 -13.00
CA ARG A 49 -6.62 -3.06 -12.06
C ARG A 49 -5.77 -2.93 -10.79
N ARG A 50 -4.77 -3.79 -10.61
CA ARG A 50 -3.89 -3.83 -9.45
C ARG A 50 -2.45 -4.03 -9.91
N ALA A 51 -1.89 -3.00 -10.53
CA ALA A 51 -0.54 -3.04 -11.06
C ALA A 51 0.19 -1.71 -10.83
N MET A 52 0.70 -1.51 -9.60
CA MET A 52 2.13 -1.19 -9.54
C MET A 52 2.87 -2.51 -9.72
N VAL A 53 2.86 -3.02 -10.95
CA VAL A 53 3.85 -4.02 -11.36
C VAL A 53 5.09 -3.17 -11.58
N ALA A 54 6.11 -3.35 -10.75
CA ALA A 54 7.43 -2.83 -11.07
C ALA A 54 7.72 -3.28 -12.51
N ARG A 55 7.80 -2.32 -13.45
CA ARG A 55 8.20 -2.63 -14.83
C ARG A 55 9.51 -3.38 -14.69
N SER A 56 9.50 -4.68 -14.98
CA SER A 56 10.73 -5.45 -15.03
C SER A 56 11.53 -4.85 -16.19
N PHE A 57 12.44 -3.93 -15.89
CA PHE A 57 13.46 -3.44 -16.82
C PHE A 57 14.50 -4.52 -17.14
N LEU A 58 14.11 -5.80 -17.05
CA LEU A 58 14.97 -6.92 -17.35
C LEU A 58 14.89 -7.23 -18.84
N GLN A 59 15.43 -6.33 -19.65
CA GLN A 59 16.26 -6.78 -20.76
C GLN A 59 17.35 -5.78 -21.12
N GLN A 60 18.11 -5.30 -20.14
CA GLN A 60 19.50 -4.96 -20.42
C GLN A 60 20.37 -6.13 -20.03
N ARG A 61 20.57 -7.03 -21.01
CA ARG A 61 21.68 -7.96 -21.00
C ARG A 61 22.97 -7.15 -21.11
N THR A 62 23.58 -6.81 -19.98
CA THR A 62 25.00 -6.48 -19.94
C THR A 62 25.64 -7.32 -18.84
N VAL A 63 26.63 -8.10 -19.25
CA VAL A 63 27.49 -8.89 -18.38
C VAL A 63 28.29 -7.90 -17.53
N GLY A 64 27.76 -7.53 -16.35
CA GLY A 64 28.46 -6.71 -15.36
C GLY A 64 29.15 -7.58 -14.30
N PRO A 65 30.33 -7.20 -13.78
CA PRO A 65 31.04 -8.01 -12.78
C PRO A 65 30.23 -8.11 -11.48
N ARG A 66 30.35 -9.25 -10.79
CA ARG A 66 29.69 -9.51 -9.50
C ARG A 66 30.21 -8.54 -8.43
N LEU A 67 29.51 -7.44 -8.20
CA LEU A 67 29.67 -6.61 -6.99
C LEU A 67 28.97 -7.31 -5.83
N SER A 68 29.74 -8.09 -5.06
CA SER A 68 29.28 -8.69 -3.82
C SER A 68 28.92 -7.60 -2.80
N ASN A 69 27.64 -7.53 -2.44
CA ASN A 69 27.02 -6.70 -1.39
C ASN A 69 26.79 -5.20 -1.67
N ALA A 70 26.52 -4.81 -2.91
CA ALA A 70 25.91 -3.49 -3.17
C ALA A 70 24.38 -3.55 -2.95
N HIS A 71 23.87 -2.88 -1.92
CA HIS A 71 22.42 -2.62 -1.78
C HIS A 71 22.05 -1.49 -2.74
N LEU A 72 21.64 -1.86 -3.95
CA LEU A 72 21.11 -0.91 -4.93
C LEU A 72 19.73 -0.44 -4.43
N ILE A 73 19.68 0.79 -3.92
CA ILE A 73 18.41 1.47 -3.66
C ILE A 73 17.95 2.09 -4.98
N ASN A 74 16.70 1.82 -5.35
CA ASN A 74 16.11 2.45 -6.52
C ASN A 74 15.93 3.95 -6.24
N ILE A 75 16.74 4.78 -6.89
CA ILE A 75 16.65 6.24 -6.85
C ILE A 75 16.53 6.73 -8.29
N SER A 76 15.45 7.43 -8.61
CA SER A 76 15.26 8.08 -9.90
C SER A 76 15.81 9.51 -9.87
N THR A 77 16.07 10.09 -11.04
CA THR A 77 16.49 11.49 -11.16
C THR A 77 15.49 12.43 -10.47
N TRP A 78 14.21 12.09 -10.49
CA TRP A 78 13.16 12.84 -9.81
C TRP A 78 13.32 12.85 -8.28
N ASP A 79 13.75 11.75 -7.67
CA ASP A 79 13.97 11.67 -6.22
C ASP A 79 15.10 12.61 -5.77
N ILE A 80 16.14 12.75 -6.60
CA ILE A 80 17.27 13.67 -6.38
C ILE A 80 16.80 15.12 -6.51
N GLU A 81 16.07 15.44 -7.58
CA GLU A 81 15.51 16.78 -7.81
C GLU A 81 14.56 17.20 -6.68
N MET A 82 13.69 16.29 -6.24
CA MET A 82 12.78 16.51 -5.11
C MET A 82 13.54 16.77 -3.80
N HIS A 83 14.59 16.01 -3.53
CA HIS A 83 15.43 16.21 -2.34
C HIS A 83 16.07 17.61 -2.34
N HIS A 84 16.63 18.05 -3.47
CA HIS A 84 17.20 19.40 -3.59
C HIS A 84 16.13 20.49 -3.41
N TYR A 85 14.95 20.31 -3.99
CA TYR A 85 13.83 21.23 -3.81
C TYR A 85 13.42 21.37 -2.34
N LEU A 86 13.24 20.23 -1.64
CA LEU A 86 12.88 20.22 -0.22
C LEU A 86 13.96 20.84 0.67
N LEU A 87 15.25 20.59 0.41
CA LEU A 87 16.34 21.25 1.14
C LEU A 87 16.37 22.77 0.91
N GLY A 88 16.06 23.23 -0.30
CA GLY A 88 15.92 24.65 -0.61
C GLY A 88 14.79 25.31 0.16
N LEU A 89 13.68 24.60 0.38
CA LEU A 89 12.56 25.07 1.19
C LEU A 89 12.89 25.08 2.69
N VAL A 90 13.59 24.07 3.22
CA VAL A 90 14.04 24.04 4.62
C VAL A 90 15.05 25.16 4.89
N SER A 91 15.93 25.45 3.93
CA SER A 91 16.87 26.58 4.03
C SER A 91 16.16 27.93 4.05
N SER A 92 15.07 28.07 3.29
CA SER A 92 14.23 29.28 3.27
C SER A 92 13.37 29.43 4.52
N GLY A 93 12.95 28.32 5.14
CA GLY A 93 12.16 28.33 6.39
C GLY A 93 12.99 28.62 7.64
N ASN A 94 14.28 28.28 7.66
CA ASN A 94 15.17 28.59 8.77
C ASN A 94 15.65 30.07 8.80
N ALA A 95 15.39 30.84 7.75
CA ALA A 95 15.73 32.27 7.70
C ALA A 95 14.75 33.18 8.48
N PHE A 96 13.62 32.66 8.98
CA PHE A 96 12.60 33.46 9.68
C PHE A 96 12.53 33.23 11.20
N HIS A 97 13.48 32.51 11.80
CA HIS A 97 13.54 32.29 13.25
C HIS A 97 14.85 32.79 13.89
N HIS A 98 15.36 33.94 13.45
CA HIS A 98 16.36 34.66 14.24
C HIS A 98 16.31 36.17 13.96
N GLU A 99 15.29 36.87 14.47
CA GLU A 99 15.46 38.29 14.80
C GLU A 99 14.59 38.61 16.03
N SER A 100 15.28 39.10 17.07
CA SER A 100 14.74 39.60 18.34
C SER A 100 14.47 41.10 18.23
#